data_AF-A0A922VKE6-F1
#
_entry.id   AF-A0A922VKE6-F1
#
_cell.length_a   1.000
_cell.length_b   1.000
_cell.length_c   1.000
_cell.angle_alpha   90.00
_cell.angle_beta   90.00
_cell.angle_gamma   90.00
#
_symmetry.space_group_name_H-M   'P 1'
#
loop_
_entity.id
_entity.type
_entity.pdbx_description
1 polymer ?
#
loop_
_entity_poly.entity_id
_entity_poly.type
_entity_poly.pdbx_seq_one_letter_code
_entity_poly.pdbx_strand_id
1 'polypeptide(L)'
;METAQVVALVAFTLVAIVVTLGARRTGSILSRTREAEGFRGDIADLARRAETSLGDVAIVIDGVRRRNAEPETIAPSLAAARDAVERYAGEARAMAPPTIALPHRDAIVYELERAGRALDLVAHGCALYETGRRIERGTEADTAVKRGYLNLIHARESIAEQAKVAIERAKDASPVRRIQRRSTDGA
;
A
#
# COMPACT_ATOMS: atom_id res chain seq x y z
N MET A 1 0.89 -51.84 -42.70
CA MET A 1 0.69 -50.37 -42.63
C MET A 1 0.22 -49.89 -41.25
N GLU A 2 -0.03 -50.77 -40.27
CA GLU A 2 -0.57 -50.38 -38.96
C GLU A 2 0.47 -49.81 -37.99
N THR A 3 1.69 -50.36 -37.95
CA THR A 3 2.71 -49.96 -36.95
C THR A 3 3.26 -48.55 -37.18
N ALA A 4 3.55 -48.18 -38.42
CA ALA A 4 4.06 -46.85 -38.76
C ALA A 4 3.03 -45.74 -38.49
N GLN A 5 1.75 -46.01 -38.74
CA GLN A 5 0.66 -45.06 -38.44
C GLN A 5 0.47 -44.89 -36.93
N VAL A 6 0.51 -45.99 -36.16
CA VAL A 6 0.43 -45.93 -34.70
C VAL A 6 1.61 -45.17 -34.11
N VAL A 7 2.84 -45.41 -34.59
CA VAL A 7 4.03 -44.67 -34.15
C VAL A 7 3.93 -43.18 -34.46
N ALA A 8 3.47 -42.82 -35.67
CA ALA A 8 3.27 -41.43 -36.04
C ALA A 8 2.21 -40.74 -35.17
N LEU A 9 1.12 -41.43 -34.84
CA LEU A 9 0.04 -40.89 -34.00
C LEU A 9 0.47 -40.72 -32.54
N VAL A 10 1.24 -41.66 -31.99
CA VAL A 10 1.84 -41.54 -30.65
C VAL A 10 2.84 -40.39 -30.59
N ALA A 11 3.72 -40.27 -31.58
CA ALA A 11 4.70 -39.18 -31.65
C ALA A 11 4.00 -37.81 -31.75
N PHE A 12 2.97 -37.69 -32.58
CA PHE A 12 2.17 -36.48 -32.70
C PHE A 12 1.49 -36.11 -31.38
N THR A 13 0.92 -37.09 -30.68
CA THR A 13 0.26 -36.87 -29.39
C THR A 13 1.26 -36.39 -28.32
N LEU A 14 2.46 -36.97 -28.29
CA LEU A 14 3.52 -36.52 -27.38
C LEU A 14 3.95 -35.09 -27.67
N VAL A 15 4.13 -34.72 -28.94
CA VAL A 15 4.45 -33.35 -29.34
C VAL A 15 3.32 -32.40 -28.95
N ALA A 16 2.06 -32.76 -29.19
CA ALA A 16 0.90 -31.95 -28.80
C ALA A 16 0.83 -31.73 -27.28
N ILE A 17 1.13 -32.75 -26.48
CA ILE A 17 1.20 -32.64 -25.01
C ILE A 17 2.31 -31.68 -24.60
N VAL A 18 3.52 -31.83 -25.15
CA VAL A 18 4.67 -30.95 -24.85
C VAL A 18 4.37 -29.50 -25.22
N VAL A 19 3.79 -29.25 -26.39
CA VAL A 19 3.40 -27.91 -26.85
C VAL A 19 2.33 -27.32 -25.94
N THR A 20 1.31 -28.11 -25.56
CA THR A 20 0.23 -27.64 -24.66
C THR A 20 0.75 -27.32 -23.27
N LEU A 21 1.64 -28.14 -22.71
CA LEU A 21 2.29 -27.89 -21.42
C LEU A 21 3.21 -26.66 -21.48
N GLY A 22 3.96 -26.49 -22.57
CA GLY A 22 4.78 -25.31 -22.83
C GLY A 22 3.94 -24.03 -22.91
N ALA A 23 2.85 -24.05 -23.68
CA ALA A 23 1.94 -22.92 -23.83
C ALA A 23 1.26 -22.54 -22.50
N ARG A 24 0.80 -23.52 -21.71
CA ARG A 24 0.24 -23.29 -20.36
C ARG A 24 1.26 -22.65 -19.42
N ARG A 25 2.52 -23.11 -19.48
CA ARG A 25 3.60 -22.56 -18.66
C ARG A 25 3.93 -21.11 -19.04
N THR A 26 4.04 -20.81 -20.33
CA THR A 26 4.29 -19.45 -20.84
C THR A 26 3.14 -18.51 -20.50
N GLY A 27 1.88 -18.96 -20.65
CA GLY A 27 0.70 -18.19 -20.25
C GLY A 27 0.69 -17.84 -18.76
N SER A 28 1.03 -18.80 -17.89
CA SER A 28 1.12 -18.58 -16.44
C SER A 28 2.25 -17.62 -16.03
N ILE A 29 3.33 -17.54 -16.81
CA ILE A 29 4.45 -16.64 -16.56
C ILE A 29 4.07 -15.20 -16.93
N LEU A 30 3.36 -15.03 -18.04
CA LEU A 30 2.87 -13.72 -18.49
C LEU A 30 1.82 -13.15 -17.53
N SER A 31 0.87 -13.97 -17.05
CA SER A 31 -0.15 -13.51 -16.10
C SER A 31 0.47 -13.03 -14.78
N ARG A 32 1.41 -13.81 -14.22
CA ARG A 32 2.12 -13.45 -12.98
C ARG A 32 2.97 -12.18 -13.10
N THR A 33 3.57 -11.96 -14.27
CA THR A 33 4.32 -10.72 -14.53
C THR A 33 3.37 -9.52 -14.56
N ARG A 34 2.23 -9.65 -15.23
CA ARG A 34 1.23 -8.58 -15.34
C ARG A 34 0.57 -8.26 -14.00
N GLU A 35 0.27 -9.27 -13.18
CA GLU A 35 -0.23 -9.09 -11.81
C GLU A 35 0.77 -8.33 -10.94
N ALA A 36 2.07 -8.68 -11.01
CA ALA A 36 3.12 -7.99 -10.28
C ALA A 36 3.32 -6.54 -10.76
N GLU A 37 3.19 -6.27 -12.06
CA GLU A 37 3.27 -4.92 -12.61
C GLU A 37 2.06 -4.07 -12.24
N GLY A 38 0.84 -4.63 -12.30
CA GLY A 38 -0.39 -3.97 -11.88
C GLY A 38 -0.31 -3.56 -10.40
N PHE A 39 0.02 -4.51 -9.52
CA PHE A 39 0.21 -4.22 -8.10
C PHE A 39 1.23 -3.10 -7.84
N ARG A 40 2.35 -3.07 -8.58
CA ARG A 40 3.37 -2.02 -8.45
C ARG A 40 2.84 -0.63 -8.82
N GLY A 41 2.06 -0.54 -9.90
CA GLY A 41 1.42 0.71 -10.29
C GLY A 41 0.41 1.18 -9.24
N ASP A 42 -0.46 0.27 -8.80
CA ASP A 42 -1.52 0.56 -7.85
C ASP A 42 -0.96 1.02 -6.49
N ILE A 43 0.07 0.33 -5.98
CA ILE A 43 0.67 0.69 -4.69
C ILE A 43 1.46 2.00 -4.77
N ALA A 44 2.12 2.28 -5.89
CA ALA A 44 2.85 3.54 -6.09
C ALA A 44 1.88 4.73 -6.15
N ASP A 45 0.75 4.58 -6.86
CA ASP A 45 -0.27 5.60 -6.92
C ASP A 45 -0.92 5.85 -5.54
N LEU A 46 -1.29 4.77 -4.84
CA LEU A 46 -1.86 4.87 -3.49
C LEU A 46 -0.90 5.55 -2.52
N ALA A 47 0.38 5.17 -2.51
CA ALA A 47 1.38 5.77 -1.63
C ALA A 47 1.56 7.27 -1.92
N ARG A 48 1.54 7.66 -3.20
CA ARG A 48 1.62 9.07 -3.61
C ARG A 48 0.39 9.85 -3.15
N ARG A 49 -0.82 9.31 -3.34
CA ARG A 49 -2.07 9.95 -2.89
C ARG A 49 -2.12 10.09 -1.37
N ALA A 50 -1.66 9.06 -0.65
CA ALA A 50 -1.54 9.09 0.81
C ALA A 50 -0.50 10.14 1.26
N GLU A 51 0.67 10.20 0.64
CA GLU A 51 1.71 11.19 0.95
C GLU A 51 1.18 12.62 0.80
N THR A 52 0.53 12.94 -0.33
CA THR A 52 -0.05 14.26 -0.57
C THR A 52 -1.14 14.57 0.46
N SER A 53 -2.14 13.70 0.60
CA SER A 53 -3.28 13.96 1.49
C SER A 53 -2.87 14.08 2.97
N LEU A 54 -1.94 13.24 3.43
CA LEU A 54 -1.43 13.28 4.79
C LEU A 54 -0.45 14.43 5.00
N GLY A 55 0.30 14.82 3.97
CA GLY A 55 1.14 16.02 3.95
C GLY A 55 0.34 17.29 4.16
N ASP A 56 -0.72 17.47 3.38
CA ASP A 56 -1.56 18.67 3.42
C ASP A 56 -2.23 18.84 4.79
N VAL A 57 -2.83 17.77 5.33
CA VAL A 57 -3.47 17.84 6.66
C VAL A 57 -2.44 18.01 7.78
N ALA A 58 -1.24 17.43 7.66
CA ALA A 58 -0.19 17.62 8.65
C ALA A 58 0.24 19.09 8.78
N ILE A 59 0.30 19.86 7.69
CA ILE A 59 0.60 21.30 7.73
C ILE A 59 -0.47 22.05 8.54
N VAL A 60 -1.74 21.73 8.30
CA VAL A 60 -2.87 22.34 9.00
C VAL A 60 -2.86 22.01 10.50
N ILE A 61 -2.60 20.75 10.84
CA ILE A 61 -2.46 20.30 12.24
C ILE A 61 -1.27 20.98 12.92
N ASP A 62 -0.14 21.13 12.21
CA ASP A 62 1.03 21.83 12.75
C ASP A 62 0.73 23.31 13.05
N GLY A 63 -0.13 23.94 12.24
CA GLY A 63 -0.67 25.27 12.49
C GLY A 63 -1.37 25.37 13.85
N VAL A 64 -2.29 24.45 14.15
CA VAL A 64 -2.98 24.40 15.45
C VAL A 64 -2.00 24.08 16.58
N ARG A 65 -1.11 23.10 16.38
CA ARG A 65 -0.07 22.70 17.35
C ARG A 65 0.84 23.86 17.73
N ARG A 66 1.15 24.76 16.79
CA ARG A 66 1.96 25.97 17.01
C ARG A 66 1.14 27.19 17.43
N ARG A 67 -0.18 27.04 17.60
CA ARG A 67 -1.12 28.13 17.94
C ARG A 67 -1.16 29.25 16.88
N ASN A 68 -0.92 28.88 15.62
CA ASN A 68 -0.99 29.75 14.45
C ASN A 68 -2.30 29.60 13.67
N ALA A 69 -3.16 28.64 14.06
CA ALA A 69 -4.46 28.40 13.48
C ALA A 69 -5.46 28.05 14.59
N GLU A 70 -6.73 28.44 14.40
CA GLU A 70 -7.80 28.14 15.34
C GLU A 70 -8.27 26.68 15.18
N PRO A 71 -8.41 25.90 16.26
CA PRO A 71 -8.81 24.48 16.21
C PRO A 71 -10.10 24.22 15.44
N GLU A 72 -11.08 25.12 15.56
CA GLU A 72 -12.40 25.01 14.90
C GLU A 72 -12.28 25.02 13.36
N THR A 73 -11.26 25.70 12.83
CA THR A 73 -11.11 25.89 11.38
C THR A 73 -10.62 24.64 10.65
N ILE A 74 -10.07 23.66 11.39
CA ILE A 74 -9.40 22.49 10.78
C ILE A 74 -10.28 21.23 10.75
N ALA A 75 -11.44 21.25 11.41
CA ALA A 75 -12.34 20.09 11.50
C ALA A 75 -12.76 19.53 10.13
N PRO A 76 -13.11 20.33 9.10
CA PRO A 76 -13.42 19.81 7.77
C PRO A 76 -12.23 19.09 7.12
N SER A 77 -11.02 19.62 7.29
CA SER A 77 -9.79 19.02 6.76
C SER A 77 -9.46 17.70 7.45
N LEU A 78 -9.68 17.61 8.76
CA LEU A 78 -9.50 16.36 9.53
C LEU A 78 -10.49 15.28 9.08
N ALA A 79 -11.77 15.63 8.91
CA ALA A 79 -12.79 14.71 8.44
C ALA A 79 -12.49 14.20 7.02
N ALA A 80 -12.16 15.11 6.10
CA ALA A 80 -11.80 14.74 4.72
C ALA A 80 -10.55 13.83 4.67
N ALA A 81 -9.54 14.12 5.47
CA ALA A 81 -8.35 13.26 5.57
C ALA A 81 -8.69 11.89 6.18
N ARG A 82 -9.58 11.84 7.17
CA ARG A 82 -10.02 10.60 7.82
C ARG A 82 -10.79 9.69 6.87
N ASP A 83 -11.65 10.26 6.03
CA ASP A 83 -12.38 9.55 4.97
C ASP A 83 -11.42 9.07 3.88
N ALA A 84 -10.43 9.88 3.53
CA ALA A 84 -9.42 9.52 2.52
C ALA A 84 -8.59 8.31 2.97
N VAL A 85 -8.07 8.30 4.21
CA VAL A 85 -7.27 7.16 4.71
C VAL A 85 -8.09 5.89 4.84
N GLU A 86 -9.38 5.98 5.16
CA GLU A 86 -10.29 4.83 5.18
C GLU A 86 -10.46 4.22 3.79
N ARG A 87 -10.68 5.08 2.80
CA ARG A 87 -10.79 4.67 1.40
C ARG A 87 -9.49 4.04 0.92
N TYR A 88 -8.35 4.65 1.20
CA TYR A 88 -7.04 4.11 0.85
C TYR A 88 -6.79 2.76 1.53
N ALA A 89 -7.18 2.58 2.78
CA ALA A 89 -7.07 1.29 3.46
C ALA A 89 -7.95 0.23 2.76
N GLY A 90 -9.16 0.59 2.33
CA GLY A 90 -10.03 -0.25 1.51
C GLY A 90 -9.40 -0.64 0.17
N GLU A 91 -8.87 0.34 -0.56
CA GLU A 91 -8.16 0.12 -1.83
C GLU A 91 -6.96 -0.82 -1.66
N ALA A 92 -6.10 -0.57 -0.65
CA ALA A 92 -4.95 -1.43 -0.36
C ALA A 92 -5.37 -2.86 -0.02
N ARG A 93 -6.43 -3.05 0.78
CA ARG A 93 -6.97 -4.40 1.08
C ARG A 93 -7.48 -5.13 -0.16
N ALA A 94 -8.03 -4.40 -1.13
CA ALA A 94 -8.53 -4.97 -2.38
C ALA A 94 -7.42 -5.34 -3.38
N MET A 95 -6.19 -4.82 -3.20
CA MET A 95 -5.06 -5.17 -4.05
C MET A 95 -4.70 -6.66 -3.92
N ALA A 96 -4.26 -7.25 -5.02
CA ALA A 96 -3.75 -8.62 -5.09
C ALA A 96 -2.21 -8.62 -5.15
N PRO A 97 -1.51 -8.53 -4.01
CA PRO A 97 -0.05 -8.57 -4.00
C PRO A 97 0.47 -9.97 -4.35
N PRO A 98 1.62 -10.09 -5.03
CA PRO A 98 2.40 -11.32 -5.01
C PRO A 98 2.69 -11.74 -3.56
N THR A 99 2.75 -13.04 -3.27
CA THR A 99 2.92 -13.57 -1.90
C THR A 99 4.08 -12.94 -1.12
N ILE A 100 5.21 -12.64 -1.78
CA ILE A 100 6.38 -12.02 -1.16
C ILE A 100 6.17 -10.54 -0.77
N ALA A 101 5.21 -9.86 -1.39
CA ALA A 101 4.86 -8.46 -1.10
C ALA A 101 3.67 -8.33 -0.13
N LEU A 102 2.97 -9.42 0.18
CA LEU A 102 1.78 -9.44 1.04
C LEU A 102 2.03 -8.80 2.43
N PRO A 103 3.13 -9.11 3.16
CA PRO A 103 3.38 -8.48 4.46
C PRO A 103 3.53 -6.96 4.38
N HIS A 104 4.07 -6.45 3.27
CA HIS A 104 4.26 -5.02 3.06
C HIS A 104 2.96 -4.32 2.69
N ARG A 105 2.08 -4.97 1.91
CA ARG A 105 0.70 -4.49 1.71
C ARG A 105 -0.02 -4.40 3.06
N ASP A 106 0.03 -5.46 3.87
CA ASP A 106 -0.67 -5.50 5.16
C ASP A 106 -0.12 -4.43 6.13
N ALA A 107 1.19 -4.18 6.11
CA ALA A 107 1.81 -3.09 6.86
C ALA A 107 1.30 -1.71 6.40
N ILE A 108 1.12 -1.48 5.09
CA ILE A 108 0.54 -0.22 4.58
C ILE A 108 -0.89 -0.04 5.07
N VAL A 109 -1.71 -1.09 5.04
CA VAL A 109 -3.08 -1.04 5.57
C VAL A 109 -3.06 -0.66 7.06
N TYR A 110 -2.19 -1.31 7.84
CA TYR A 110 -2.03 -1.01 9.26
C TYR A 110 -1.64 0.45 9.51
N GLU A 111 -0.68 0.99 8.75
CA GLU A 111 -0.25 2.38 8.91
C GLU A 111 -1.32 3.39 8.45
N LEU A 112 -2.14 3.07 7.45
CA LEU A 112 -3.30 3.89 7.06
C LEU A 112 -4.36 3.94 8.17
N GLU A 113 -4.65 2.80 8.80
CA GLU A 113 -5.56 2.76 9.97
C GLU A 113 -4.96 3.50 11.17
N ARG A 114 -3.64 3.41 11.36
CA ARG A 114 -2.92 4.17 12.39
C ARG A 114 -3.00 5.67 12.13
N ALA A 115 -2.85 6.11 10.88
CA ALA A 115 -3.06 7.49 10.47
C ALA A 115 -4.50 7.95 10.77
N GLY A 116 -5.50 7.12 10.50
CA GLY A 116 -6.89 7.38 10.87
C GLY A 116 -7.08 7.63 12.37
N ARG A 117 -6.56 6.73 13.23
CA ARG A 117 -6.60 6.92 14.69
C ARG A 117 -5.84 8.16 15.15
N ALA A 118 -4.76 8.53 14.46
CA ALA A 118 -4.01 9.74 14.75
C ALA A 118 -4.82 11.00 14.44
N LEU A 119 -5.56 11.02 13.32
CA LEU A 119 -6.49 12.11 12.97
C LEU A 119 -7.63 12.22 13.99
N ASP A 120 -8.21 11.10 14.40
CA ASP A 120 -9.26 11.06 15.42
C ASP A 120 -8.76 11.65 16.76
N LEU A 121 -7.52 11.37 17.14
CA LEU A 121 -6.90 11.94 18.34
C LEU A 121 -6.68 13.47 18.22
N VAL A 122 -6.31 13.96 17.04
CA VAL A 122 -6.21 15.42 16.82
C VAL A 122 -7.59 16.08 16.86
N ALA A 123 -8.60 15.48 16.23
CA ALA A 123 -9.97 15.98 16.26
C ALA A 123 -10.50 16.05 17.69
N HIS A 124 -10.22 15.03 18.51
CA HIS A 124 -10.53 15.05 19.93
C HIS A 124 -9.84 16.21 20.67
N GLY A 125 -8.55 16.43 20.43
CA GLY A 125 -7.82 17.57 20.99
C GLY A 125 -8.42 18.92 20.57
N CYS A 126 -8.91 19.04 19.33
CA CYS A 126 -9.59 20.24 18.85
C CYS A 126 -10.91 20.50 19.60
N ALA A 127 -11.74 19.46 19.77
CA ALA A 127 -12.99 19.55 20.52
C ALA A 127 -12.78 19.90 22.01
N LEU A 128 -11.65 19.51 22.61
CA LEU A 128 -11.30 19.90 23.98
C LEU A 128 -11.00 21.40 24.11
N TYR A 129 -10.47 22.04 23.06
CA TYR A 129 -10.29 23.50 23.05
C TYR A 129 -11.62 24.25 23.06
N GLU A 130 -12.64 23.75 22.34
CA GLU A 130 -13.97 24.36 22.26
C GLU A 130 -14.75 24.26 23.59
N THR A 131 -14.59 23.15 24.30
CA THR A 131 -15.41 22.83 25.49
C THR A 131 -14.82 23.27 26.83
N GLY A 132 -13.57 23.75 26.86
CA GLY A 132 -12.80 23.95 28.09
C GLY A 132 -12.60 25.41 28.52
N ARG A 133 -12.86 25.71 29.81
CA ARG A 133 -12.20 26.82 30.49
C ARG A 133 -10.68 26.60 30.37
N ARG A 134 -10.03 27.45 29.56
CA ARG A 134 -8.65 27.40 29.00
C ARG A 134 -7.48 26.86 29.86
N ILE A 135 -7.67 26.58 31.15
CA ILE A 135 -6.59 26.30 32.12
C ILE A 135 -6.43 24.80 32.43
N GLU A 136 -7.50 24.01 32.62
CA GLU A 136 -7.38 22.60 33.03
C GLU A 136 -7.33 21.62 31.85
N ARG A 137 -8.14 21.84 30.81
CA ARG A 137 -8.20 20.95 29.62
C ARG A 137 -7.21 21.32 28.51
N GLY A 138 -6.56 22.48 28.63
CA GLY A 138 -5.58 22.95 27.63
C GLY A 138 -4.38 22.02 27.50
N THR A 139 -3.91 21.43 28.61
CA THR A 139 -2.77 20.49 28.61
C THR A 139 -3.11 19.14 27.97
N GLU A 140 -4.32 18.65 28.19
CA GLU A 140 -4.85 17.44 27.55
C GLU A 140 -5.04 17.66 26.05
N ALA A 141 -5.66 18.78 25.66
CA ALA A 141 -5.83 19.18 24.27
C ALA A 141 -4.48 19.32 23.53
N ASP A 142 -3.52 20.05 24.12
CA ASP A 142 -2.16 20.20 23.60
C ASP A 142 -1.49 18.82 23.43
N THR A 143 -1.66 17.92 24.40
CA THR A 143 -1.08 16.57 24.36
C THR A 143 -1.70 15.70 23.26
N ALA A 144 -3.03 15.73 23.12
CA ALA A 144 -3.75 14.99 22.10
C ALA A 144 -3.32 15.45 20.69
N VAL A 145 -3.33 16.76 20.43
CA VAL A 145 -2.90 17.33 19.14
C VAL A 145 -1.44 16.97 18.84
N LYS A 146 -0.53 17.12 19.82
CA LYS A 146 0.89 16.80 19.62
C LYS A 146 1.12 15.31 19.33
N ARG A 147 0.47 14.41 20.07
CA ARG A 147 0.60 12.95 19.88
C ARG A 147 -0.01 12.52 18.55
N GLY A 148 -1.20 13.03 18.22
CA GLY A 148 -1.86 12.78 16.94
C GLY A 148 -0.97 13.23 15.78
N TYR A 149 -0.43 14.45 15.83
CA TYR A 149 0.50 14.97 14.82
C TYR A 149 1.72 14.06 14.62
N LEU A 150 2.43 13.70 15.69
CA LEU A 150 3.62 12.84 15.59
C LEU A 150 3.29 11.45 15.05
N ASN A 151 2.18 10.86 15.50
CA ASN A 151 1.74 9.56 14.99
C ASN A 151 1.37 9.61 13.50
N LEU A 152 0.78 10.71 13.03
CA LEU A 152 0.44 10.92 11.64
C LEU A 152 1.70 10.99 10.75
N ILE A 153 2.70 11.77 11.17
CA ILE A 153 3.98 11.88 10.46
C ILE A 153 4.67 10.51 10.37
N HIS A 154 4.76 9.78 11.48
CA HIS A 154 5.40 8.46 11.48
C HIS A 154 4.65 7.44 10.62
N ALA A 155 3.31 7.47 10.65
CA ALA A 155 2.50 6.61 9.79
C ALA A 155 2.74 6.93 8.31
N ARG A 156 2.77 8.22 7.94
CA ARG A 156 3.05 8.68 6.59
C ARG A 156 4.41 8.20 6.08
N GLU A 157 5.47 8.41 6.87
CA GLU A 157 6.83 7.95 6.55
C GLU A 157 6.88 6.42 6.38
N SER A 158 6.19 5.70 7.26
CA SER A 158 6.13 4.23 7.22
C SER A 158 5.38 3.73 5.99
N ILE A 159 4.29 4.38 5.57
CA ILE A 159 3.56 4.05 4.33
C ILE A 159 4.49 4.19 3.13
N ALA A 160 5.20 5.33 3.02
CA ALA A 160 6.11 5.57 1.91
C ALA A 160 7.23 4.52 1.84
N GLU A 161 7.78 4.13 2.99
CA GLU A 161 8.83 3.12 3.04
C GLU A 161 8.31 1.72 2.71
N GLN A 162 7.19 1.31 3.30
CA GLN A 162 6.57 0.01 2.99
C GLN A 162 6.17 -0.09 1.53
N ALA A 163 5.72 1.00 0.90
CA ALA A 163 5.40 1.03 -0.52
C ALA A 163 6.63 0.76 -1.40
N LYS A 164 7.78 1.40 -1.10
CA LYS A 164 9.04 1.13 -1.82
C LYS A 164 9.43 -0.34 -1.71
N VAL A 165 9.38 -0.90 -0.50
CA VAL A 165 9.73 -2.30 -0.26
C VAL A 165 8.75 -3.23 -0.98
N ALA A 166 7.45 -2.98 -0.90
CA ALA A 166 6.42 -3.74 -1.61
C ALA A 166 6.66 -3.77 -3.13
N ILE A 167 7.03 -2.63 -3.71
CA ILE A 167 7.34 -2.49 -5.14
C ILE A 167 8.54 -3.35 -5.52
N GLU A 168 9.64 -3.28 -4.75
CA GLU A 168 10.83 -4.09 -5.03
C GLU A 168 10.57 -5.58 -4.83
N ARG A 169 9.82 -5.98 -3.79
CA ARG A 169 9.42 -7.38 -3.59
C ARG A 169 8.54 -7.90 -4.72
N ALA A 170 7.60 -7.09 -5.21
CA ALA A 170 6.78 -7.45 -6.35
C ALA A 170 7.61 -7.58 -7.63
N LYS A 171 8.62 -6.73 -7.83
CA LYS A 171 9.57 -6.84 -8.95
C LYS A 171 10.39 -8.13 -8.88
N ASP A 172 10.79 -8.58 -7.69
CA ASP A 172 11.48 -9.86 -7.48
C ASP A 172 10.57 -11.09 -7.68
N ALA A 173 9.25 -10.91 -7.54
CA ALA A 173 8.28 -11.96 -7.83
C ALA A 173 8.12 -12.23 -9.34
N SER A 174 8.52 -11.28 -10.20
CA SER A 174 8.44 -11.45 -11.65
C SER A 174 9.28 -12.64 -12.13
N PRO A 175 8.68 -13.64 -12.81
CA PRO A 175 9.40 -14.80 -13.30
C PRO A 175 10.56 -14.45 -14.24
N VAL A 176 10.44 -13.36 -15.01
CA VAL A 176 11.47 -12.88 -15.94
C VAL A 176 12.75 -12.51 -15.18
N ARG A 177 12.64 -11.76 -14.08
CA ARG A 177 13.79 -11.35 -13.26
C ARG A 177 14.43 -12.55 -12.56
N ARG A 178 13.61 -13.52 -12.12
CA ARG A 178 14.11 -14.76 -11.51
C ARG A 178 14.91 -15.62 -12.50
N ILE A 179 14.51 -15.66 -13.77
CA ILE A 179 15.24 -16.35 -14.84
C ILE A 179 16.57 -15.65 -15.13
N GLN A 180 16.57 -14.32 -15.25
CA GLN A 180 17.80 -13.53 -15.47
C GLN A 180 18.82 -13.70 -14.35
N ARG A 181 18.38 -13.69 -13.08
CA ARG A 181 19.28 -13.90 -11.93
C ARG A 181 19.91 -15.29 -11.93
N ARG A 182 19.15 -16.31 -12.33
CA ARG A 182 19.67 -17.68 -12.43
C ARG A 182 20.70 -17.85 -13.55
N SER A 183 20.61 -17.06 -14.63
CA SER A 183 21.62 -17.05 -15.68
C SER A 183 22.90 -16.29 -15.31
N THR A 184 22.83 -15.34 -14.37
CA THR A 184 24.01 -14.58 -13.92
C THR A 184 24.77 -15.25 -12.78
N ASP A 185 24.09 -16.05 -11.95
CA ASP A 185 24.73 -16.77 -10.82
C ASP A 185 25.32 -18.13 -11.24
N GLY A 186 25.16 -18.53 -12.51
CA GLY A 186 25.63 -19.81 -13.07
C GLY A 186 26.71 -19.68 -14.15
N ALA A 187 27.30 -18.50 -14.30
CA ALA A 187 28.46 -18.20 -15.15
C ALA A 187 29.63 -17.75 -14.27
#